data_AF-A0A0A0BSG8-F1
#
_entry.id   AF-A0A0A0BSG8-F1
#
_cell.length_a   1.000
_cell.length_b   1.000
_cell.length_c   1.000
_cell.angle_alpha   90.00
_cell.angle_beta   90.00
_cell.angle_gamma   90.00
#
_symmetry.space_group_name_H-M   'P 1'
#
loop_
_entity.id
_entity.type
_entity.pdbx_description
1 polymer ?
#
loop_
_entity_poly.entity_id
_entity_poly.type
_entity_poly.pdbx_seq_one_letter_code
_entity_poly.pdbx_strand_id
1 'polypeptide(L)'
;MAPTVDVNGTIFKYAELRTGHRGIKIWTEGADPVEYRIDPDPHQDREYNKNQARFYAELAKEIGTLYLAANPNAFPPFGTQVTVPLTGTEYTLNQP
;
A
#
# COMPACT_ATOMS: atom_id res chain seq x y z
N MET A 1 6.38 10.17 -13.72
CA MET A 1 5.30 10.52 -12.78
C MET A 1 5.08 9.34 -11.86
N ALA A 2 4.75 9.57 -10.58
CA ALA A 2 4.36 8.48 -9.68
C ALA A 2 3.03 7.87 -10.17
N PRO A 3 2.86 6.53 -10.12
CA PRO A 3 1.58 5.91 -10.43
C PRO A 3 0.51 6.34 -9.43
N THR A 4 -0.75 6.26 -9.86
CA THR A 4 -1.90 6.69 -9.07
C THR A 4 -3.00 5.64 -9.04
N VAL A 5 -3.79 5.66 -7.97
CA VAL A 5 -5.07 4.97 -7.89
C VAL A 5 -6.13 5.96 -7.44
N ASP A 6 -7.35 5.79 -7.94
CA ASP A 6 -8.54 6.50 -7.48
C ASP A 6 -9.31 5.59 -6.53
N VAL A 7 -9.55 6.07 -5.32
CA VAL A 7 -10.42 5.41 -4.33
C VAL A 7 -11.52 6.40 -3.95
N ASN A 8 -12.75 6.11 -4.37
CA ASN A 8 -13.94 6.92 -4.10
C ASN A 8 -13.78 8.42 -4.40
N GLY A 9 -13.09 8.77 -5.50
CA GLY A 9 -12.86 10.14 -5.94
C GLY A 9 -11.64 10.81 -5.32
N THR A 10 -10.90 10.12 -4.45
CA THR A 10 -9.64 10.61 -3.88
C THR A 10 -8.46 9.95 -4.60
N ILE A 11 -7.55 10.76 -5.12
CA ILE A 11 -6.36 10.28 -5.84
C ILE A 11 -5.25 10.00 -4.84
N PHE A 12 -4.78 8.76 -4.80
CA PHE A 12 -3.58 8.35 -4.07
C PHE A 12 -2.44 8.13 -5.05
N LYS A 13 -1.31 8.78 -4.79
CA LYS A 13 -0.04 8.53 -5.47
C LYS A 13 0.76 7.55 -4.62
N TYR A 14 1.51 6.67 -5.28
CA TYR A 14 2.33 5.70 -4.57
C TYR A 14 3.65 5.44 -5.29
N ALA A 15 4.62 4.87 -4.57
CA ALA A 15 5.88 4.40 -5.10
C ALA A 15 6.34 3.14 -4.36
N GLU A 16 6.91 2.20 -5.10
CA GLU A 16 7.59 1.04 -4.51
C GLU A 16 8.88 1.49 -3.80
N LEU A 17 9.09 0.99 -2.59
CA LEU A 17 10.35 1.12 -1.84
C LEU A 17 11.14 -0.19 -1.92
N ARG A 18 12.45 -0.09 -2.17
CA ARG A 18 13.36 -1.23 -2.44
C ARG A 18 14.53 -1.33 -1.46
N THR A 19 14.38 -0.80 -0.25
CA THR A 19 15.46 -0.72 0.74
C THR A 19 15.38 -1.89 1.73
N GLY A 20 16.15 -2.95 1.47
CA GLY A 20 16.23 -4.15 2.32
C GLY A 20 15.02 -5.06 2.20
N HIS A 21 13.84 -4.56 2.53
CA HIS A 21 12.55 -5.21 2.33
C HIS A 21 11.72 -4.45 1.31
N ARG A 22 10.70 -5.11 0.76
CA ARG A 22 9.71 -4.43 -0.08
C ARG A 22 8.85 -3.52 0.78
N GLY A 23 8.56 -2.34 0.25
CA GLY A 23 7.70 -1.38 0.90
C GLY A 23 6.93 -0.54 -0.12
N ILE A 24 6.07 0.32 0.41
CA ILE A 24 5.28 1.28 -0.35
C ILE A 24 5.34 2.64 0.33
N LYS A 25 5.61 3.67 -0.45
CA LYS A 25 5.35 5.06 -0.09
C LYS A 25 4.01 5.44 -0.70
N ILE A 26 3.12 6.08 0.07
CA ILE A 26 1.81 6.52 -0.40
C ILE A 26 1.49 7.92 0.13
N TRP A 27 0.83 8.72 -0.70
CA TRP A 27 0.45 10.09 -0.36
C TRP A 27 -0.79 10.53 -1.15
N THR A 28 -1.53 11.48 -0.60
CA THR A 28 -2.68 12.13 -1.24
C THR A 28 -2.65 13.63 -0.95
N GLU A 29 -3.50 14.40 -1.62
CA GLU A 29 -3.59 15.83 -1.39
C GLU A 29 -4.11 16.12 0.03
N GLY A 30 -3.44 17.03 0.74
CA GLY A 30 -3.83 17.41 2.11
C GLY A 30 -3.34 16.47 3.23
N ALA A 31 -2.53 15.45 2.91
CA ALA A 31 -1.91 14.57 3.90
C ALA A 31 -0.41 14.38 3.65
N ASP A 32 0.35 14.24 4.74
CA ASP A 32 1.78 13.92 4.65
C ASP A 32 2.00 12.51 4.10
N PRO A 33 3.04 12.30 3.26
CA PRO A 33 3.38 10.96 2.79
C PRO A 33 3.71 10.00 3.94
N VAL A 34 3.29 8.75 3.81
CA VAL A 34 3.66 7.66 4.72
C VAL A 34 4.39 6.56 3.96
N GLU A 35 5.26 5.85 4.66
CA GLU A 35 6.04 4.73 4.15
C GLU A 35 5.77 3.50 5.00
N TYR A 36 5.54 2.38 4.34
CA TYR A 36 5.33 1.09 4.99
C TYR A 36 6.28 0.06 4.44
N ARG A 37 6.91 -0.71 5.33
CA ARG A 37 7.44 -2.03 4.99
C ARG A 37 6.29 -3.02 4.99
N ILE A 38 6.26 -3.93 4.02
CA ILE A 38 5.24 -5.00 3.96
C ILE A 38 5.82 -6.33 4.42
N ASP A 39 5.05 -7.05 5.25
CA ASP A 39 5.42 -8.36 5.80
C ASP A 39 4.19 -9.29 5.76
N PRO A 40 4.27 -10.53 5.25
CA PRO A 40 5.47 -11.24 4.79
C PRO A 40 6.13 -10.61 3.55
N ASP A 41 7.40 -10.93 3.31
CA ASP A 41 8.10 -10.49 2.10
C ASP A 41 7.35 -11.00 0.84
N PRO A 42 6.81 -10.09 0.00
CA PRO A 42 6.01 -10.48 -1.15
C PRO A 42 6.83 -11.24 -2.22
N HIS A 43 8.16 -11.23 -2.16
CA HIS A 43 8.97 -12.08 -3.04
C HIS A 43 8.76 -13.57 -2.85
N GLN A 44 8.21 -13.99 -1.69
CA GLN A 44 7.82 -15.38 -1.48
C GLN A 44 6.51 -15.73 -2.22
N ASP A 45 5.77 -14.75 -2.72
CA ASP A 45 4.53 -14.94 -3.46
C ASP A 45 4.78 -14.99 -4.99
N ARG A 46 4.26 -16.04 -5.65
CA ARG A 46 4.45 -16.25 -7.09
C ARG A 46 3.70 -15.23 -7.93
N GLU A 47 2.50 -14.83 -7.51
CA GLU A 47 1.67 -13.88 -8.25
C GLU A 47 2.21 -12.46 -8.14
N TYR A 48 2.77 -12.08 -6.98
CA TYR A 48 3.56 -10.86 -6.83
C TYR A 48 4.70 -10.81 -7.85
N ASN A 49 5.53 -11.86 -7.90
CA ASN A 49 6.71 -11.88 -8.77
C ASN A 49 6.35 -11.71 -10.26
N LYS A 50 5.16 -12.18 -10.68
CA LYS A 50 4.64 -12.00 -12.04
C LYS A 50 4.00 -10.63 -12.28
N ASN A 51 3.40 -10.03 -11.25
CA ASN A 51 2.50 -8.88 -11.38
C ASN A 51 2.81 -7.76 -10.37
N GLN A 52 4.08 -7.45 -10.13
CA GLN A 52 4.52 -6.48 -9.10
C GLN A 52 3.81 -5.12 -9.21
N ALA A 53 3.66 -4.57 -10.42
CA ALA A 53 2.98 -3.29 -10.62
C ALA A 53 1.50 -3.35 -10.18
N ARG A 54 0.80 -4.45 -10.49
CA ARG A 54 -0.59 -4.66 -10.07
C ARG A 54 -0.69 -4.85 -8.56
N PHE A 55 0.25 -5.57 -7.96
CA PHE A 55 0.32 -5.72 -6.51
C PHE A 55 0.36 -4.36 -5.81
N TYR A 56 1.28 -3.46 -6.22
CA TYR A 56 1.38 -2.14 -5.60
C TYR A 56 0.15 -1.26 -5.85
N ALA A 57 -0.49 -1.38 -7.01
CA ALA A 57 -1.74 -0.69 -7.29
C ALA A 57 -2.87 -1.16 -6.36
N GLU A 58 -3.01 -2.48 -6.16
CA GLU A 58 -4.02 -3.03 -5.26
C GLU A 58 -3.71 -2.72 -3.80
N LEU A 59 -2.45 -2.86 -3.36
CA LEU A 59 -2.02 -2.45 -2.02
C LEU A 59 -2.32 -0.97 -1.75
N ALA A 60 -2.06 -0.08 -2.72
CA ALA A 60 -2.39 1.34 -2.61
C ALA A 60 -3.90 1.59 -2.50
N LYS A 61 -4.74 0.80 -3.20
CA LYS A 61 -6.21 0.89 -3.12
C LYS A 61 -6.71 0.47 -1.74
N GLU A 62 -6.18 -0.61 -1.18
CA GLU A 62 -6.57 -1.07 0.16
C GLU A 62 -6.16 -0.05 1.23
N ILE A 63 -4.94 0.48 1.17
CA ILE A 63 -4.49 1.54 2.08
C ILE A 63 -5.36 2.81 1.92
N GLY A 64 -5.68 3.20 0.69
CA GLY A 64 -6.55 4.35 0.42
C GLY A 64 -7.98 4.15 0.92
N THR A 65 -8.49 2.91 0.85
CA THR A 65 -9.82 2.56 1.39
C THR A 65 -9.84 2.71 2.91
N LEU A 66 -8.80 2.23 3.59
CA LEU A 66 -8.65 2.42 5.04
C LEU A 66 -8.48 3.90 5.42
N TYR A 67 -7.73 4.68 4.63
CA TYR A 67 -7.56 6.11 4.85
C TYR A 67 -8.89 6.86 4.87
N LEU A 68 -9.79 6.54 3.93
CA LEU A 68 -11.11 7.16 3.82
C LEU A 68 -12.12 6.62 4.83
N ALA A 69 -11.87 5.45 5.41
CA ALA A 69 -12.70 4.88 6.47
C ALA A 69 -12.36 5.46 7.86
N ALA A 70 -11.17 6.05 8.03
CA ALA A 70 -10.76 6.69 9.27
C ALA A 70 -11.47 8.04 9.48
N ASN A 71 -11.72 8.41 10.74
CA ASN A 71 -12.30 9.70 11.11
C ASN A 71 -11.51 10.36 12.26
N PRO A 72 -10.74 11.44 12.01
CA PRO A 72 -10.52 12.05 10.70
C PRO A 72 -9.75 11.12 9.74
N ASN A 73 -9.80 11.42 8.44
CA ASN A 73 -9.03 10.69 7.44
C ASN A 73 -7.54 10.63 7.85
N ALA A 74 -6.99 9.44 7.91
CA ALA A 74 -5.63 9.21 8.36
C ALA A 74 -5.09 7.91 7.77
N PHE A 75 -3.81 7.89 7.44
CA PHE A 75 -3.18 6.66 6.99
C PHE A 75 -3.18 5.59 8.10
N PRO A 76 -3.32 4.30 7.75
CA PRO A 76 -3.37 3.23 8.74
C PRO A 76 -2.15 3.24 9.68
N PRO A 77 -2.33 2.99 10.99
CA PRO A 77 -1.20 2.87 11.90
C PRO A 77 -0.32 1.68 11.54
N PHE A 78 0.96 1.73 11.94
CA PHE A 78 1.85 0.57 11.82
C PHE A 78 1.27 -0.64 12.57
N GLY A 79 1.45 -1.83 11.99
CA GLY A 79 0.81 -3.06 12.45
C GLY A 79 -0.56 -3.33 11.84
N THR A 80 -1.13 -2.40 11.05
CA THR A 80 -2.38 -2.66 10.34
C THR A 80 -2.19 -3.75 9.29
N GLN A 81 -3.16 -4.66 9.22
CA GLN A 81 -3.18 -5.72 8.23
C GLN A 81 -4.03 -5.32 7.02
N VAL A 82 -3.55 -5.65 5.83
CA VAL A 82 -4.24 -5.43 4.55
C VAL A 82 -4.16 -6.69 3.70
N THR A 83 -5.29 -7.16 3.19
CA THR A 83 -5.34 -8.29 2.26
C THR A 83 -5.21 -7.76 0.84
N VAL A 84 -4.20 -8.20 0.09
CA VAL A 84 -4.05 -7.80 -1.33
C VAL A 84 -4.75 -8.84 -2.22
N PRO A 85 -5.80 -8.47 -2.98
CA PRO A 85 -6.61 -9.43 -3.74
C PRO A 85 -5.81 -10.30 -4.73
N LEU A 86 -4.78 -9.74 -5.38
CA LEU A 86 -3.93 -10.46 -6.34
C LEU A 86 -3.27 -11.70 -5.73
N THR A 87 -2.79 -11.60 -4.50
CA THR A 87 -2.08 -12.70 -3.82
C THR A 87 -2.97 -13.45 -2.85
N GLY A 88 -4.09 -12.84 -2.42
CA GLY A 88 -4.93 -13.35 -1.33
C GLY A 88 -4.21 -13.37 0.02
N THR A 89 -3.01 -12.78 0.10
CA THR A 89 -2.18 -12.76 1.30
C THR A 89 -2.51 -11.52 2.12
N GLU A 90 -2.54 -11.71 3.44
CA GLU A 90 -2.61 -10.62 4.42
C GLU A 90 -1.21 -10.11 4.72
N TYR A 91 -0.98 -8.82 4.46
CA TYR A 91 0.28 -8.14 4.73
C TYR A 91 0.12 -7.17 5.89
N THR A 92 1.11 -7.15 6.77
CA THR A 92 1.24 -6.17 7.86
C THR A 92 2.02 -4.96 7.35
N LEU A 93 1.45 -3.78 7.58
CA LEU A 93 2.04 -2.48 7.30
C LEU A 93 2.97 -2.08 8.45
N ASN A 94 4.25 -2.42 8.35
CA ASN A 94 5.25 -2.16 9.37
C ASN A 94 5.95 -0.83 9.16
N GLN A 95 6.69 -0.39 10.19
CA GLN A 95 7.65 0.70 10.03
C GLN A 95 8.66 0.35 8.92
N PRO A 96 9.02 1.33 8.07
CA PRO A 96 9.94 1.16 6.95
C PRO A 96 11.33 0.65 7.39
#